data_AF-A0A7S4UI06-F1
#
_entry.id   AF-A0A7S4UI06-F1
#
_cell.length_a   1.000
_cell.length_b   1.000
_cell.length_c   1.000
_cell.angle_alpha   90.00
_cell.angle_beta   90.00
_cell.angle_gamma   90.00
#
_symmetry.space_group_name_H-M   'P 1'
#
loop_
_entity.id
_entity.type
_entity.pdbx_description
1 polymer ?
#
loop_
_entity_poly.entity_id
_entity_poly.type
_entity_poly.pdbx_seq_one_letter_code
_entity_poly.pdbx_strand_id
1 'polypeptide(L)'
;NLYTRKEREKRKRERKKRRKNERVETKEGVQQYFKNDSKSLEALVAEEKTNTRRGYNQNFADYVTSMGAKYKHNADLDDQYDMDADQLQQWEGKKGRKAEERDKANAIRETKAIQTAMDNCWFCMESPKFLKHMLISLGDKDYL
;
A
#
# COMPACT_ATOMS: atom_id res chain seq x y z
N ASN A 1 -31.21 -29.79 17.87
CA ASN A 1 -31.82 -28.45 18.10
C ASN A 1 -31.46 -27.46 17.00
N LEU A 2 -32.28 -27.39 15.95
CA LEU A 2 -32.09 -26.48 14.80
C LEU A 2 -32.43 -25.01 15.11
N TYR A 3 -33.17 -24.78 16.21
CA TYR A 3 -33.67 -23.47 16.63
C TYR A 3 -32.53 -22.53 17.08
N THR A 4 -31.58 -23.05 17.87
CA THR A 4 -30.44 -22.27 18.40
C THR A 4 -29.41 -21.89 17.33
N ARG A 5 -29.32 -22.66 16.23
CA ARG A 5 -28.44 -22.36 15.08
C ARG A 5 -28.97 -21.17 14.27
N LYS A 6 -30.28 -21.12 14.03
CA LYS A 6 -30.93 -20.02 13.30
C LYS A 6 -30.86 -18.70 14.09
N GLU A 7 -31.00 -18.74 15.41
CA GLU A 7 -30.86 -17.56 16.28
C GLU A 7 -29.43 -17.02 16.33
N ARG A 8 -28.43 -17.91 16.36
CA ARG A 8 -27.01 -17.53 16.25
C ARG A 8 -26.69 -16.88 14.91
N GLU A 9 -27.26 -17.37 13.81
CA GLU A 9 -27.10 -16.75 12.49
C GLU A 9 -27.81 -15.40 12.38
N LYS A 10 -29.00 -15.26 12.97
CA LYS A 10 -29.74 -13.99 13.03
C LYS A 10 -28.97 -12.93 13.82
N ARG A 11 -28.45 -13.27 15.01
CA ARG A 11 -27.58 -12.38 15.81
C ARG A 11 -26.28 -12.00 15.10
N LYS A 12 -25.69 -12.93 14.33
CA LYS A 12 -24.51 -12.62 13.48
C LYS A 12 -24.86 -11.65 12.36
N ARG A 13 -26.02 -11.81 11.70
CA ARG A 13 -26.50 -10.90 10.65
C ARG A 13 -26.85 -9.51 11.21
N GLU A 14 -27.47 -9.45 12.38
CA GLU A 14 -27.79 -8.20 13.08
C GLU A 14 -26.52 -7.46 13.54
N ARG A 15 -25.52 -8.16 14.09
CA ARG A 15 -24.19 -7.57 14.38
C ARG A 15 -23.51 -7.06 13.11
N LYS A 16 -23.65 -7.77 11.98
CA LYS A 16 -23.07 -7.36 10.69
C LYS A 16 -23.79 -6.13 10.12
N LYS A 17 -25.11 -6.01 10.31
CA LYS A 17 -25.89 -4.81 9.96
C LYS A 17 -25.54 -3.61 10.84
N ARG A 18 -25.40 -3.79 12.15
CA ARG A 18 -24.97 -2.71 13.07
C ARG A 18 -23.58 -2.18 12.72
N ARG A 19 -22.62 -3.06 12.42
CA ARG A 19 -21.28 -2.67 11.96
C ARG A 19 -21.25 -1.96 10.61
N LYS A 20 -22.26 -2.17 9.76
CA LYS A 20 -22.37 -1.51 8.44
C LYS A 20 -23.05 -0.14 8.54
N ASN A 21 -23.80 0.11 9.62
CA ASN A 21 -24.53 1.35 9.85
C ASN A 21 -23.85 2.28 10.87
N GLU A 22 -22.74 1.87 11.46
CA GLU A 22 -21.90 2.76 12.29
C GLU A 22 -21.00 3.60 11.37
N ARG A 23 -21.63 4.25 10.38
CA ARG A 23 -21.05 5.37 9.64
C ARG A 23 -21.03 6.50 10.65
N VAL A 24 -19.84 6.94 11.04
CA VAL A 24 -19.65 7.93 12.09
C VAL A 24 -20.29 9.25 11.66
N GLU A 25 -21.49 9.53 12.17
CA GLU A 25 -22.09 10.86 12.09
C GLU A 25 -21.35 11.78 13.07
N THR A 26 -20.36 12.51 12.55
CA THR A 26 -19.78 13.66 13.26
C THR A 26 -20.72 14.87 13.10
N LYS A 27 -20.88 15.64 14.18
CA LYS A 27 -21.92 16.67 14.39
C LYS A 27 -21.99 17.83 13.37
N GLU A 28 -21.15 17.86 12.33
CA GLU A 28 -21.06 18.97 11.36
C GLU A 28 -21.12 18.52 9.89
N GLY A 29 -21.48 17.26 9.58
CA GLY A 29 -21.73 16.83 8.21
C GLY A 29 -20.50 16.65 7.31
N VAL A 30 -19.29 16.81 7.85
CA VAL A 30 -18.05 16.46 7.14
C VAL A 30 -17.84 14.95 7.23
N GLN A 31 -18.12 14.25 6.12
CA GLN A 31 -17.74 12.85 5.96
C GLN A 31 -16.22 12.80 5.78
N GLN A 32 -15.52 12.22 6.76
CA GLN A 32 -14.10 11.92 6.61
C GLN A 32 -14.00 10.65 5.76
N TYR A 33 -13.56 10.82 4.51
CA TYR A 33 -13.35 9.71 3.60
C TYR A 33 -12.09 8.94 3.99
N PHE A 34 -11.06 9.65 4.49
CA PHE A 34 -9.83 9.05 5.00
C PHE A 34 -9.52 9.49 6.42
N LYS A 35 -8.89 8.60 7.20
CA LYS A 35 -8.46 8.89 8.59
C LYS A 35 -7.43 10.03 8.67
N ASN A 36 -6.77 10.33 7.55
CA ASN A 36 -5.75 11.36 7.40
C ASN A 36 -6.32 12.74 7.09
N ASP A 37 -7.65 12.88 6.97
CA ASP A 37 -8.31 14.16 6.64
C ASP A 37 -8.13 15.22 7.75
N SER A 38 -7.53 14.82 8.89
CA SER A 38 -7.14 15.70 10.00
C SER A 38 -5.67 16.16 9.98
N LYS A 39 -4.87 15.75 8.99
CA LYS A 39 -3.46 16.18 8.87
C LYS A 39 -3.37 17.65 8.42
N SER A 40 -2.35 18.36 8.92
CA SER A 40 -2.04 19.71 8.43
C SER A 40 -1.56 19.68 6.98
N LEU A 41 -1.79 20.76 6.24
CA LEU A 41 -1.34 20.91 4.86
C LEU A 41 0.18 20.74 4.73
N GLU A 42 0.94 21.26 5.69
CA GLU A 42 2.40 21.13 5.73
C GLU A 42 2.85 19.67 5.85
N ALA A 43 2.19 18.89 6.69
CA ALA A 43 2.47 17.46 6.84
C ALA A 43 2.13 16.70 5.55
N LEU A 44 1.03 17.04 4.88
CA LEU A 44 0.66 16.45 3.60
C LEU A 44 1.69 16.78 2.51
N VAL A 45 2.17 18.02 2.45
CA VAL A 45 3.20 18.43 1.48
C VAL A 45 4.53 17.73 1.76
N ALA A 46 4.93 17.61 3.02
CA ALA A 46 6.15 16.89 3.39
C ALA A 46 6.04 15.40 3.05
N GLU A 47 4.88 14.80 3.28
CA GLU A 47 4.59 13.41 2.92
C GLU A 47 4.64 13.21 1.40
N GLU A 48 3.98 14.04 0.60
CA GLU A 48 4.03 13.91 -0.88
C GLU A 48 5.43 14.14 -1.48
N LYS A 49 6.28 14.94 -0.82
CA LYS A 49 7.68 15.13 -1.25
C LYS A 49 8.59 13.96 -0.94
N THR A 50 8.40 13.31 0.21
CA THR A 50 9.27 12.24 0.70
C THR A 50 8.77 10.85 0.28
N ASN A 51 7.47 10.73 0.08
CA ASN A 51 6.84 9.48 -0.26
C ASN A 51 7.02 9.24 -1.76
N THR A 52 7.83 8.25 -2.11
CA THR A 52 7.64 7.48 -3.35
C THR A 52 6.33 6.72 -3.21
N ARG A 53 5.22 7.46 -3.27
CA ARG A 53 3.89 7.01 -2.88
C ARG A 53 3.56 5.74 -3.65
N ARG A 54 2.84 4.80 -3.00
CA ARG A 54 2.06 3.80 -3.71
C ARG A 54 1.18 4.54 -4.70
N GLY A 55 1.58 4.57 -5.96
CA GLY A 55 0.85 5.30 -6.98
C GLY A 55 -0.58 4.80 -7.04
N TYR A 56 -1.47 5.60 -7.66
CA TYR A 56 -2.85 5.18 -7.95
C TYR A 56 -2.91 3.74 -8.48
N ASN A 57 -1.99 3.39 -9.37
CA ASN A 57 -1.84 2.05 -9.95
C ASN A 57 -1.61 0.94 -8.91
N GLN A 58 -0.82 1.18 -7.86
CA GLN A 58 -0.56 0.16 -6.85
C GLN A 58 -1.75 -0.02 -5.92
N ASN A 59 -2.44 1.06 -5.57
CA ASN A 59 -3.68 0.97 -4.78
C ASN A 59 -4.79 0.28 -5.58
N PHE A 60 -4.88 0.60 -6.88
CA PHE A 60 -5.80 -0.07 -7.79
C PHE A 60 -5.46 -1.56 -7.96
N ALA A 61 -4.18 -1.91 -8.10
CA ALA A 61 -3.76 -3.32 -8.16
C ALA A 61 -4.07 -4.07 -6.86
N ASP A 62 -3.76 -3.49 -5.69
CA ASP A 62 -4.10 -4.05 -4.38
C ASP A 62 -5.65 -4.19 -4.24
N TYR A 63 -6.42 -3.25 -4.77
CA TYR A 63 -7.88 -3.30 -4.81
C TYR A 63 -8.40 -4.46 -5.68
N VAL A 64 -7.99 -4.53 -6.94
CA VAL A 64 -8.39 -5.58 -7.89
C VAL A 64 -8.01 -6.96 -7.35
N THR A 65 -6.80 -7.10 -6.81
CA THR A 65 -6.36 -8.38 -6.22
C THR A 65 -7.15 -8.77 -4.98
N SER A 66 -7.53 -7.81 -4.13
CA SER A 66 -8.36 -8.08 -2.95
C SER A 66 -9.80 -8.48 -3.31
N MET A 67 -10.36 -7.91 -4.38
CA MET A 67 -11.69 -8.21 -4.89
C MET A 67 -11.75 -9.54 -5.66
N GLY A 68 -10.64 -9.93 -6.30
CA GLY A 68 -10.51 -11.19 -7.03
C GLY A 68 -11.62 -11.37 -8.06
N ALA A 69 -12.27 -12.54 -8.07
CA ALA A 69 -13.36 -12.87 -9.01
C ALA A 69 -14.65 -12.03 -8.84
N LYS A 70 -14.74 -11.20 -7.79
CA LYS A 70 -15.88 -10.29 -7.56
C LYS A 70 -15.70 -8.93 -8.19
N TYR A 71 -14.53 -8.65 -8.76
CA TYR A 71 -14.31 -7.45 -9.55
C TYR A 71 -15.21 -7.50 -10.80
N LYS A 72 -16.40 -6.90 -10.69
CA LYS A 72 -17.34 -6.76 -11.81
C LYS A 72 -17.10 -5.40 -12.44
N HIS A 73 -16.81 -5.39 -13.75
CA HIS A 73 -16.52 -4.20 -14.55
C HIS A 73 -17.67 -3.17 -14.63
N ASN A 74 -18.83 -3.45 -14.03
CA ASN A 74 -20.11 -2.74 -14.25
C ASN A 74 -20.79 -2.28 -12.95
N ALA A 75 -20.03 -1.97 -11.90
CA ALA A 75 -20.57 -1.15 -10.83
C ALA A 75 -19.97 0.24 -10.99
N ASP A 76 -20.78 1.28 -10.83
CA ASP A 76 -20.33 2.66 -10.80
C ASP A 76 -19.12 2.75 -9.86
N LEU A 77 -17.94 2.89 -10.47
CA LEU A 77 -16.64 2.70 -9.80
C LEU A 77 -16.48 3.69 -8.64
N ASP A 78 -17.13 4.84 -8.76
CA ASP A 78 -17.11 5.93 -7.79
C ASP A 78 -17.75 5.51 -6.46
N ASP A 79 -18.92 4.86 -6.49
CA ASP A 79 -19.63 4.43 -5.28
C ASP A 79 -18.97 3.24 -4.56
N GLN A 80 -18.21 2.42 -5.29
CA GLN A 80 -17.47 1.30 -4.70
C GLN A 80 -16.18 1.74 -4.01
N TYR A 81 -15.51 2.78 -4.54
CA TYR A 81 -14.31 3.31 -3.91
C TYR A 81 -14.64 3.97 -2.56
N ASP A 82 -15.78 4.67 -2.47
CA ASP A 82 -16.27 5.29 -1.24
C ASP A 82 -16.66 4.25 -0.17
N MET A 83 -17.25 3.12 -0.58
CA MET A 83 -17.62 2.03 0.34
C MET A 83 -16.41 1.24 0.86
N ASP A 84 -15.32 1.22 0.09
CA ASP A 84 -14.07 0.55 0.46
C ASP A 84 -13.07 1.48 1.14
N ALA A 85 -13.31 2.78 1.21
CA ALA A 85 -12.60 3.70 2.11
C ALA A 85 -12.74 3.24 3.58
N ASP A 86 -13.94 2.79 3.98
CA ASP A 86 -14.19 2.18 5.31
C ASP A 86 -13.47 0.82 5.50
N GLN A 87 -13.25 0.06 4.42
CA GLN A 87 -12.44 -1.15 4.48
C GLN A 87 -10.95 -0.81 4.57
N LEU A 88 -10.44 0.13 3.78
CA LEU A 88 -9.07 0.63 3.84
C LEU A 88 -8.74 1.21 5.24
N GLN A 89 -9.69 1.88 5.89
CA GLN A 89 -9.60 2.37 7.26
C GLN A 89 -9.39 1.24 8.30
N GLN A 90 -10.06 0.10 8.15
CA GLN A 90 -9.85 -1.06 9.05
C GLN A 90 -8.47 -1.70 8.88
N TRP A 91 -7.85 -1.55 7.72
CA TRP A 91 -6.51 -2.08 7.49
C TRP A 91 -5.48 -1.20 8.20
N GLU A 92 -5.68 0.12 8.27
CA GLU A 92 -4.81 1.09 8.95
C GLU A 92 -4.71 0.91 10.47
N GLY A 93 -5.79 0.51 11.14
CA GLY A 93 -5.77 0.22 12.58
C GLY A 93 -4.89 -0.98 12.98
N LYS A 94 -4.53 -1.85 12.03
CA LYS A 94 -3.62 -3.00 12.23
C LYS A 94 -2.26 -2.81 11.55
N LYS A 95 -1.99 -1.61 10.98
CA LYS A 95 -0.86 -1.38 10.06
C LYS A 95 0.51 -1.30 10.74
N GLY A 96 0.65 -0.99 12.03
CA GLY A 96 1.98 -0.80 12.63
C GLY A 96 2.98 -1.91 12.32
N ARG A 97 2.69 -3.15 12.75
CA ARG A 97 3.62 -4.29 12.54
C ARG A 97 3.59 -4.85 11.11
N LYS A 98 2.43 -4.87 10.44
CA LYS A 98 2.30 -5.46 9.09
C LYS A 98 2.84 -4.53 8.00
N ALA A 99 2.75 -3.22 8.18
CA ALA A 99 3.37 -2.25 7.28
C ALA A 99 4.90 -2.28 7.47
N GLU A 100 5.37 -2.25 8.72
CA GLU A 100 6.81 -2.36 9.02
C GLU A 100 7.42 -3.64 8.44
N GLU A 101 6.75 -4.78 8.55
CA GLU A 101 7.21 -6.04 7.94
C GLU A 101 7.24 -5.98 6.40
N ARG A 102 6.23 -5.35 5.78
CA ARG A 102 6.18 -5.15 4.32
C ARG A 102 7.29 -4.21 3.85
N ASP A 103 7.53 -3.13 4.59
CA ASP A 103 8.57 -2.14 4.27
C ASP A 103 9.96 -2.75 4.43
N LYS A 104 10.17 -3.52 5.50
CA LYS A 104 11.39 -4.33 5.68
C LYS A 104 11.59 -5.32 4.53
N ALA A 105 10.54 -6.05 4.13
CA ALA A 105 10.62 -6.99 3.02
C ALA A 105 10.95 -6.30 1.69
N ASN A 106 10.34 -5.14 1.42
CA ASN A 106 10.63 -4.33 0.24
C ASN A 106 12.08 -3.83 0.26
N ALA A 107 12.55 -3.26 1.37
CA ALA A 107 13.93 -2.78 1.53
C ALA A 107 14.95 -3.91 1.31
N ILE A 108 14.68 -5.12 1.83
CA ILE A 108 15.53 -6.29 1.58
C ILE A 108 15.52 -6.67 0.10
N ARG A 109 14.33 -6.68 -0.55
CA ARG A 109 14.21 -7.02 -1.97
C ARG A 109 14.95 -6.03 -2.85
N GLU A 110 14.81 -4.74 -2.58
CA GLU A 110 15.46 -3.66 -3.32
C GLU A 110 16.98 -3.71 -3.11
N THR A 111 17.43 -3.86 -1.87
CA THR A 111 18.86 -4.01 -1.57
C THR A 111 19.44 -5.21 -2.33
N LYS A 112 18.75 -6.35 -2.32
CA LYS A 112 19.20 -7.55 -3.06
C LYS A 112 19.24 -7.30 -4.57
N ALA A 113 18.21 -6.66 -5.14
CA ALA A 113 18.17 -6.35 -6.56
C ALA A 113 19.34 -5.42 -6.95
N ILE A 114 19.59 -4.38 -6.17
CA ILE A 114 20.71 -3.46 -6.38
C ILE A 114 22.04 -4.21 -6.27
N GLN A 115 22.26 -5.00 -5.21
CA GLN A 115 23.48 -5.81 -5.05
C GLN A 115 23.71 -6.72 -6.26
N THR A 116 22.69 -7.47 -6.70
CA THR A 116 22.84 -8.34 -7.87
C THR A 116 23.13 -7.57 -9.17
N ALA A 117 22.63 -6.34 -9.31
CA ALA A 117 22.93 -5.49 -10.45
C ALA A 117 24.37 -4.95 -10.39
N MET A 118 24.83 -4.52 -9.20
CA MET A 118 26.20 -4.05 -8.98
C MET A 118 27.23 -5.16 -9.20
N ASP A 119 26.98 -6.35 -8.65
CA ASP A 119 27.85 -7.52 -8.81
C ASP A 119 27.98 -7.98 -10.28
N ASN A 120 26.98 -7.68 -11.10
CA ASN A 120 26.97 -8.01 -12.52
C ASN A 120 27.30 -6.84 -13.45
N CYS A 121 27.56 -5.65 -12.92
CA CYS A 121 27.78 -4.45 -13.71
C CYS A 121 29.18 -4.44 -14.35
N TRP A 122 29.26 -4.14 -15.64
CA TRP A 122 30.55 -3.97 -16.34
C TRP A 122 31.19 -2.60 -16.13
N PHE A 123 30.50 -1.69 -15.46
CA PHE A 123 30.93 -0.29 -15.28
C PHE A 123 31.25 0.06 -13.82
N CYS A 124 30.68 -0.64 -12.85
CA CYS A 124 31.00 -0.39 -11.46
C CYS A 124 32.39 -0.95 -11.14
N MET A 125 33.36 -0.12 -10.74
CA MET A 125 34.74 -0.55 -10.45
C MET A 125 34.85 -1.61 -9.35
N GLU A 126 33.89 -1.64 -8.44
CA GLU A 126 33.78 -2.64 -7.36
C GLU A 126 33.25 -4.00 -7.84
N SER A 127 32.63 -4.04 -9.03
CA SER A 127 32.06 -5.26 -9.58
C SER A 127 33.15 -6.27 -9.95
N PRO A 128 32.96 -7.57 -9.68
CA PRO A 128 33.89 -8.60 -10.14
C PRO A 128 33.98 -8.71 -11.67
N LYS A 129 32.98 -8.21 -12.40
CA LYS A 129 32.99 -8.24 -13.88
C LYS A 129 33.70 -7.04 -14.52
N PHE A 130 34.11 -6.05 -13.73
CA PHE A 130 34.81 -4.88 -14.24
C PHE A 130 36.24 -5.21 -14.64
N LEU A 131 36.59 -5.00 -15.91
CA LEU A 131 37.92 -5.29 -16.46
C LEU A 131 38.87 -4.13 -16.18
N LYS A 132 39.51 -4.13 -15.00
CA LYS A 132 40.41 -3.05 -14.56
C LYS A 132 41.55 -2.72 -15.53
N HIS A 133 41.99 -3.71 -16.32
CA HIS A 133 43.08 -3.53 -17.29
C HIS A 133 42.63 -2.85 -18.60
N MET A 134 41.33 -2.69 -18.84
CA MET A 134 40.80 -1.95 -19.99
C MET A 134 40.62 -0.45 -19.70
N LEU A 135 40.92 -0.02 -18.48
CA LEU A 135 40.87 1.38 -18.08
C LEU A 135 42.02 2.16 -18.74
N ILE A 136 41.70 3.15 -19.58
CA ILE A 136 42.68 3.99 -20.28
C ILE A 136 42.94 5.27 -19.48
N SER A 137 41.88 5.90 -18.98
CA SER A 137 41.99 7.15 -18.21
C SER A 137 40.97 7.19 -17.07
N LEU A 138 41.39 7.77 -15.94
CA LEU A 138 40.56 7.97 -14.76
C LEU A 138 40.44 9.48 -14.47
N GLY A 139 39.22 9.98 -14.42
CA GLY A 139 38.88 11.31 -13.92
C GLY A 139 38.33 11.24 -12.49
N ASP A 140 37.92 12.38 -11.94
CA ASP A 140 37.43 12.45 -10.56
C ASP A 140 36.08 11.75 -10.36
N LYS A 141 35.26 11.64 -11.42
CA LYS A 141 33.91 11.06 -11.36
C LYS A 141 33.58 10.11 -12.51
N ASP A 142 34.52 9.93 -13.43
CA ASP A 142 34.34 9.24 -14.69
C ASP A 142 35.63 8.54 -15.13
N TYR A 143 35.51 7.66 -16.11
CA TYR A 143 36.63 6.95 -16.69
C TYR A 143 36.35 6.56 -18.14
N LEU A 144 37.42 6.32 -18.89
CA LEU A 144 37.42 5.79 -20.26
C LEU A 144 38.06 4.41 -20.30
#